data_AF-I8RIV0-F1
#
_entry.id   AF-I8RIV0-F1
#
_cell.length_a   1.000
_cell.length_b   1.000
_cell.length_c   1.000
_cell.angle_alpha   90.00
_cell.angle_beta   90.00
_cell.angle_gamma   90.00
#
_symmetry.space_group_name_H-M   'P 1'
#
loop_
_entity.id
_entity.type
_entity.pdbx_description
1 polymer ?
#
loop_
_entity_poly.entity_id
_entity_poly.type
_entity_poly.pdbx_seq_one_letter_code
_entity_poly.pdbx_strand_id
1 'polypeptide(L)'
;MTLQEDEHILYIKILSEMRQRRSNEDTSEFSLPDLFSEEEWFEVPNSSRLKLGKLFKQKVDENLIQNVVFSYMNKKNWAVYKMIF
;
A
#
# COMPACT_ATOMS: atom_id res chain seq x y z
N MET A 1 3.76 -15.20 16.49
CA MET A 1 4.10 -14.03 15.67
C MET A 1 4.06 -12.80 16.53
N THR A 2 5.12 -12.00 16.47
CA THR A 2 5.12 -10.67 17.07
C THR A 2 4.46 -9.69 16.10
N LEU A 3 3.81 -8.63 16.62
CA LEU A 3 3.14 -7.60 15.81
C LEU A 3 4.04 -7.03 14.68
N GLN A 4 5.36 -7.10 14.87
CA GLN A 4 6.39 -6.58 13.98
C GLN A 4 6.68 -7.51 12.79
N GLU A 5 6.54 -8.83 12.97
CA GLU A 5 6.66 -9.82 11.88
C GLU A 5 5.46 -9.72 10.93
N ASP A 6 4.25 -9.54 11.48
CA ASP A 6 3.02 -9.42 10.71
C ASP A 6 3.01 -8.14 9.86
N GLU A 7 3.49 -7.02 10.43
CA GLU A 7 3.67 -5.75 9.70
C GLU A 7 4.68 -5.89 8.53
N HIS A 8 5.75 -6.66 8.72
CA HIS A 8 6.74 -6.90 7.67
C HIS A 8 6.19 -7.79 6.53
N ILE A 9 5.45 -8.85 6.87
CA ILE A 9 4.77 -9.71 5.89
C ILE A 9 3.77 -8.90 5.05
N LEU A 10 2.97 -8.06 5.70
CA LEU A 10 2.00 -7.19 5.03
C LEU A 10 2.69 -6.21 4.06
N TYR A 11 3.82 -5.64 4.47
CA TYR A 11 4.61 -4.77 3.61
C TYR A 11 5.17 -5.51 2.38
N ILE A 12 5.68 -6.73 2.55
CA ILE A 12 6.15 -7.57 1.44
C ILE A 12 5.00 -7.89 0.48
N LYS A 13 3.79 -8.16 1.01
CA LYS A 13 2.61 -8.42 0.19
C LYS A 13 2.24 -7.20 -0.67
N ILE A 14 2.21 -6.01 -0.08
CA ILE A 14 1.98 -4.74 -0.80
C ILE A 14 2.94 -4.61 -1.99
N LEU A 15 4.24 -4.80 -1.77
CA LEU A 15 5.24 -4.70 -2.84
C LEU A 15 5.03 -5.75 -3.93
N SER A 16 4.60 -6.95 -3.56
CA SER A 16 4.34 -8.06 -4.49
C SER A 16 3.12 -7.78 -5.37
N GLU A 17 2.02 -7.32 -4.78
CA GLU A 17 0.80 -6.92 -5.51
C GLU A 17 1.06 -5.76 -6.46
N MET A 18 1.84 -4.78 -6.03
CA MET A 18 2.24 -3.67 -6.89
C MET A 18 3.07 -4.12 -8.09
N ARG A 19 3.95 -5.11 -7.89
CA ARG A 19 4.72 -5.71 -8.98
C ARG A 19 3.82 -6.44 -9.99
N GLN A 20 2.78 -7.14 -9.51
CA GLN A 20 1.81 -7.79 -10.40
C GLN A 20 1.02 -6.77 -11.21
N ARG A 21 0.52 -5.70 -10.58
CA ARG A 21 -0.21 -4.62 -11.28
C ARG A 21 0.64 -3.93 -12.34
N ARG A 22 1.93 -3.70 -12.05
CA ARG A 22 2.87 -3.14 -13.04
C ARG A 22 2.99 -4.02 -14.30
N SER A 23 2.89 -5.34 -14.16
CA SER A 23 2.94 -6.26 -15.31
C SER A 23 1.71 -6.18 -16.21
N ASN A 24 0.60 -5.60 -15.73
CA ASN A 24 -0.66 -5.50 -16.47
C ASN A 24 -0.86 -4.12 -17.14
N GLU A 25 0.19 -3.28 -17.24
CA GLU A 25 0.14 -1.90 -17.80
C GLU A 25 -0.94 -1.01 -17.17
N ASP A 26 -1.41 -1.35 -15.97
CA ASP A 26 -2.51 -0.66 -15.35
C ASP A 26 -2.01 0.64 -14.70
N THR A 27 -2.28 1.77 -15.36
CA THR A 27 -1.95 3.13 -14.86
C THR A 27 -2.95 3.63 -13.83
N SER A 28 -3.86 2.76 -13.39
CA SER A 28 -4.93 3.08 -12.45
C SER A 28 -4.42 3.53 -11.09
N GLU A 29 -5.12 4.51 -10.52
CA GLU A 29 -4.92 4.92 -9.14
C GLU A 29 -5.29 3.79 -8.18
N PHE A 30 -4.57 3.67 -7.06
CA PHE A 30 -4.85 2.68 -6.04
C PHE A 30 -4.60 3.24 -4.64
N SER A 31 -5.28 2.67 -3.66
CA SER A 31 -5.01 2.83 -2.23
C SER A 31 -4.53 1.51 -1.65
N LEU A 32 -3.86 1.53 -0.50
CA LEU A 32 -3.38 0.28 0.13
C LEU A 32 -4.47 -0.78 0.34
N PRO A 33 -5.70 -0.44 0.80
CA PRO A 33 -6.78 -1.42 0.92
C PRO A 33 -7.10 -2.16 -0.39
N ASP A 34 -6.93 -1.51 -1.55
CA ASP A 34 -7.23 -2.11 -2.85
C ASP A 34 -6.28 -3.26 -3.20
N LEU A 35 -5.16 -3.40 -2.49
CA LEU A 35 -4.17 -4.48 -2.65
C LEU A 35 -4.50 -5.73 -1.82
N PHE A 36 -5.62 -5.73 -1.10
CA PHE A 36 -6.04 -6.83 -0.25
C PHE A 36 -7.48 -7.22 -0.59
N SER A 37 -7.89 -8.44 -0.26
CA SER A 37 -9.31 -8.73 -0.20
C SER A 37 -9.96 -7.95 0.95
N GLU A 38 -11.29 -7.77 0.91
CA GLU A 38 -12.01 -7.06 1.96
C GLU A 38 -11.77 -7.73 3.33
N GLU A 39 -11.89 -9.06 3.39
CA GLU A 39 -11.63 -9.86 4.59
C GLU A 39 -10.21 -9.65 5.12
N GLU A 40 -9.20 -9.78 4.26
CA GLU A 40 -7.80 -9.61 4.65
C GLU A 40 -7.51 -8.20 5.19
N TRP A 41 -8.06 -7.16 4.57
CA TRP A 41 -7.84 -5.78 5.03
C TRP A 41 -8.48 -5.54 6.41
N PHE A 42 -9.64 -6.15 6.67
CA PHE A 42 -10.34 -5.99 7.95
C PHE A 42 -9.74 -6.85 9.07
N GLU A 43 -9.08 -7.97 8.77
CA GLU A 43 -8.33 -8.78 9.74
C GLU A 43 -7.10 -8.04 10.29
N VAL A 44 -6.46 -7.16 9.50
CA VAL A 44 -5.34 -6.36 10.01
C VAL A 44 -5.83 -5.40 11.10
N PRO A 45 -5.20 -5.33 12.29
CA PRO A 45 -5.57 -4.35 13.31
C PRO A 45 -5.48 -2.91 12.79
N ASN A 46 -6.43 -2.05 13.18
CA ASN A 46 -6.48 -0.66 12.71
C ASN A 46 -5.18 0.12 13.00
N SER A 47 -4.55 -0.12 14.16
CA SER A 47 -3.26 0.47 14.52
C SER A 47 -2.15 0.10 13.54
N SER A 48 -2.10 -1.16 13.10
CA SER A 48 -1.14 -1.65 12.11
C SER A 48 -1.44 -1.11 10.71
N ARG A 49 -2.73 -1.01 10.31
CA ARG A 49 -3.13 -0.35 9.05
C ARG A 49 -2.64 1.10 8.98
N LEU A 50 -2.79 1.86 10.07
CA LEU A 50 -2.32 3.24 10.16
C LEU A 50 -0.79 3.35 10.09
N LYS A 51 -0.07 2.48 10.80
CA LYS A 51 1.39 2.43 10.74
C LYS A 51 1.89 2.07 9.33
N LEU A 52 1.29 1.05 8.71
CA LEU A 52 1.60 0.64 7.34
C LEU A 52 1.35 1.76 6.35
N GLY A 53 0.21 2.44 6.43
CA GLY A 53 -0.07 3.60 5.59
C GLY A 53 0.96 4.72 5.73
N LYS A 54 1.35 5.05 6.97
CA LYS A 54 2.40 6.05 7.24
C LYS A 54 3.75 5.63 6.69
N LEU A 55 4.17 4.38 6.97
CA LEU A 55 5.45 3.84 6.51
C LEU A 55 5.50 3.82 4.99
N PHE A 56 4.46 3.30 4.34
CA PHE A 56 4.40 3.22 2.88
C PHE A 56 4.45 4.61 2.25
N LYS A 57 3.65 5.57 2.76
CA LYS A 57 3.72 6.96 2.28
C LYS A 57 5.13 7.53 2.45
N GLN A 58 5.75 7.36 3.62
CA GLN A 58 7.12 7.81 3.85
C GLN A 58 8.09 7.20 2.82
N LYS A 59 7.97 5.91 2.51
CA LYS A 59 8.82 5.24 1.51
C LYS A 59 8.59 5.71 0.08
N VAL A 60 7.36 6.09 -0.27
CA VAL A 60 7.06 6.76 -1.54
C VAL A 60 7.68 8.16 -1.57
N ASP A 61 7.51 8.96 -0.52
CA ASP A 61 8.07 10.32 -0.44
C ASP A 61 9.61 10.31 -0.45
N GLU A 62 10.24 9.28 0.13
CA GLU A 62 11.70 9.05 0.11
C GLU A 62 12.20 8.49 -1.25
N ASN A 63 11.32 8.31 -2.25
CA ASN A 63 11.61 7.67 -3.55
C ASN A 63 12.19 6.25 -3.43
N LEU A 64 11.93 5.55 -2.32
CA LEU A 64 12.37 4.16 -2.12
C LEU A 64 11.46 3.14 -2.80
N ILE A 65 10.22 3.53 -3.08
CA ILE A 65 9.28 2.76 -3.90
C ILE A 65 9.24 3.40 -5.28
N GLN A 66 9.98 2.83 -6.22
CA GLN A 66 10.09 3.37 -7.57
C GLN A 66 8.77 3.27 -8.33
N ASN A 67 8.58 4.22 -9.25
CA ASN A 67 7.48 4.24 -10.21
C ASN A 67 6.10 4.38 -9.58
N VAL A 68 6.04 4.98 -8.39
CA VAL A 68 4.82 5.18 -7.61
C VAL A 68 4.87 6.58 -7.04
N VAL A 69 3.80 7.34 -7.24
CA VAL A 69 3.68 8.71 -6.71
C VAL A 69 2.41 8.82 -5.90
N PHE A 70 2.48 9.60 -4.82
CA PHE A 70 1.29 10.00 -4.10
C PHE A 70 0.45 10.94 -4.97
N SER A 71 -0.86 10.69 -5.04
CA SER A 71 -1.83 11.49 -5.81
C SER A 71 -2.60 12.43 -4.89
N TYR A 72 -3.46 11.89 -4.02
CA TYR A 72 -4.28 12.68 -3.08
C TYR A 72 -4.80 11.82 -1.90
N MET A 73 -5.47 12.45 -0.95
CA MET A 73 -6.26 11.76 0.09
C MET A 73 -7.72 11.70 -0.32
N ASN A 74 -8.33 10.51 -0.36
CA ASN A 74 -9.73 10.36 -0.75
C ASN A 74 -10.70 10.71 0.38
N LYS A 75 -12.02 10.64 0.11
CA LYS A 75 -13.09 10.93 1.10
C LYS A 75 -13.10 10.00 2.32
N LYS A 76 -12.50 8.81 2.22
CA LYS A 76 -12.32 7.86 3.32
C LYS A 76 -11.02 8.12 4.11
N ASN A 77 -10.31 9.21 3.80
CA ASN A 77 -9.01 9.55 4.35
C ASN A 77 -7.94 8.47 4.09
N TRP A 78 -8.01 7.82 2.92
CA TRP A 78 -6.96 6.92 2.44
C TRP A 78 -6.05 7.64 1.44
N ALA A 79 -4.76 7.37 1.54
CA ALA A 79 -3.79 7.84 0.56
C ALA A 79 -3.98 7.06 -0.75
N VAL A 80 -4.14 7.82 -1.83
CA VAL A 80 -4.24 7.31 -3.19
C VAL A 80 -2.92 7.56 -3.90
N TYR A 81 -2.45 6.54 -4.61
CA TYR A 81 -1.19 6.51 -5.32
C TYR A 81 -1.44 6.20 -6.80
N LYS A 82 -0.51 6.62 -7.64
CA LYS A 82 -0.51 6.32 -9.07
C LYS A 82 0.80 5.65 -9.46
N MET A 83 0.74 4.61 -10.28
CA MET A 83 1.93 4.05 -10.90
C MET A 83 2.33 4.87 -12.13
N ILE A 84 3.61 5.19 -12.25
CA ILE A 84 4.20 5.91 -13.40
C ILE A 84 5.17 4.98 -14.11
N PHE A 85 5.03 4.85 -15.44
CA PHE A 85 5.88 4.00 -16.28
C PHE A 85 6.96 4.81 -16.98
#